data_AF-A0A9W2YL34-F1
#
_entry.id   AF-A0A9W2YL34-F1
#
_cell.length_a   1.000
_cell.length_b   1.000
_cell.length_c   1.000
_cell.angle_alpha   90.00
_cell.angle_beta   90.00
_cell.angle_gamma   90.00
#
_symmetry.space_group_name_H-M   'P 1'
#
loop_
_entity.id
_entity.type
_entity.pdbx_description
1 polymer ?
#
loop_
_entity_poly.entity_id
_entity_poly.type
_entity_poly.pdbx_seq_one_letter_code
_entity_poly.pdbx_strand_id
1 'polypeptide(L)'
;MLIFHHQISFIELVQFIEAHGIKMQENDEDRTVGINTGHIQTLDYNLETADKEFVIQRGYNATKAFLQYYVVQNTQTKKKPRQ
;
A
#
# COMPACT_ATOMS: atom_id res chain seq x y z
N MET A 1 21.57 9.47 -19.68
CA MET A 1 21.00 8.12 -19.60
C MET A 1 19.88 8.19 -18.58
N LEU A 2 18.63 8.25 -19.04
CA LEU A 2 17.47 8.65 -18.24
C LEU A 2 16.99 7.51 -17.34
N ILE A 3 16.92 7.79 -16.04
CA ILE A 3 16.32 6.93 -15.01
C ILE A 3 14.84 7.31 -14.95
N PHE A 4 13.93 6.44 -15.42
CA PHE A 4 12.49 6.62 -15.18
C PHE A 4 12.11 5.92 -13.86
N HIS A 5 12.13 6.70 -12.77
CA HIS A 5 11.40 6.40 -11.54
C HIS A 5 9.92 6.74 -11.78
N HIS A 6 9.09 5.76 -12.14
CA HIS A 6 7.63 5.96 -12.12
C HIS A 6 7.13 5.67 -10.69
N GLN A 7 7.12 6.70 -9.84
CA GLN A 7 6.16 6.70 -8.73
C GLN A 7 4.81 7.02 -9.34
N ILE A 8 3.87 6.07 -9.27
CA ILE A 8 2.46 6.35 -9.57
C ILE A 8 1.98 7.35 -8.53
N SER A 9 1.44 8.47 -8.98
CA SER A 9 0.88 9.47 -8.08
C SER A 9 -0.39 8.92 -7.40
N PHE A 10 -0.66 9.32 -6.16
CA PHE A 10 -1.88 8.90 -5.45
C PHE A 10 -3.16 9.20 -6.26
N ILE A 11 -3.16 10.29 -7.03
CA ILE A 11 -4.25 10.69 -7.92
C ILE A 11 -4.50 9.64 -9.02
N GLU A 12 -3.46 9.11 -9.64
CA GLU A 12 -3.59 8.07 -10.68
C GLU A 12 -4.14 6.77 -10.10
N LEU A 13 -3.75 6.40 -8.87
CA LEU A 13 -4.28 5.23 -8.16
C LEU A 13 -5.78 5.38 -7.87
N VAL A 14 -6.21 6.55 -7.39
CA VAL A 14 -7.63 6.85 -7.12
C VAL A 14 -8.45 6.74 -8.40
N GLN A 15 -7.99 7.37 -9.49
CA GLN A 15 -8.67 7.32 -10.79
C GLN A 15 -8.83 5.88 -11.31
N PHE A 16 -7.80 5.05 -11.15
CA PHE A 16 -7.87 3.64 -11.54
C PHE A 16 -8.90 2.87 -10.72
N ILE A 17 -8.93 3.06 -9.40
CA ILE A 17 -9.87 2.39 -8.49
C ILE A 17 -11.32 2.81 -8.79
N GLU A 18 -11.55 4.10 -9.03
CA GLU A 18 -12.87 4.64 -9.41
C GLU A 18 -13.36 4.12 -10.75
N ALA A 19 -12.47 3.95 -11.73
CA ALA A 19 -12.80 3.36 -13.02
C ALA A 19 -13.29 1.91 -12.91
N HIS A 20 -12.92 1.21 -11.83
CA HIS A 20 -13.41 -0.15 -11.51
C HIS A 20 -14.65 -0.15 -10.60
N GLY A 21 -15.29 1.01 -10.41
CA GLY A 21 -16.54 1.14 -9.67
C GLY A 21 -16.37 1.21 -8.15
N ILE A 22 -15.14 1.35 -7.65
CA ILE A 22 -14.84 1.50 -6.22
C ILE A 22 -14.64 2.99 -5.95
N LYS A 23 -15.49 3.61 -5.13
CA LYS A 23 -15.30 5.00 -4.70
C LYS A 23 -14.41 5.04 -3.47
N MET A 24 -13.26 5.70 -3.57
CA MET A 24 -12.47 6.01 -2.38
C MET A 24 -13.17 7.09 -1.56
N GLN A 25 -13.17 6.90 -0.24
CA GLN A 25 -13.58 7.92 0.72
C GLN A 25 -12.36 8.69 1.21
N GLU A 26 -12.57 9.91 1.72
CA GLU A 26 -11.51 10.79 2.21
C GLU A 26 -10.57 10.11 3.22
N ASN A 27 -11.09 9.18 4.02
CA ASN A 27 -10.35 8.49 5.07
C ASN A 27 -9.68 7.19 4.61
N ASP A 28 -9.83 6.83 3.33
CA ASP A 28 -9.31 5.56 2.82
C ASP A 28 -7.80 5.59 2.63
N GLU A 29 -7.23 6.77 2.40
CA GLU A 29 -5.78 6.97 2.30
C GLU A 29 -5.06 6.49 3.58
N ASP A 30 -5.55 6.92 4.76
CA ASP A 30 -4.97 6.61 6.07
C ASP A 30 -4.98 5.12 6.43
N ARG A 31 -5.83 4.34 5.78
CA ARG A 31 -5.98 2.89 5.99
C ARG A 31 -5.46 2.04 4.82
N THR A 32 -4.85 2.68 3.81
CA THR A 32 -4.32 1.99 2.63
C THR A 32 -2.87 1.57 2.83
N VAL A 33 -2.55 0.33 2.46
CA VAL A 33 -1.18 -0.20 2.46
C VAL A 33 -0.69 -0.33 1.02
N GLY A 34 0.25 0.53 0.64
CA GLY A 34 0.93 0.43 -0.65
C GLY A 34 1.93 -0.74 -0.67
N ILE A 35 1.80 -1.63 -1.65
CA ILE A 35 2.76 -2.72 -1.88
C ILE A 35 3.55 -2.42 -3.15
N ASN A 36 4.87 -2.35 -3.04
CA ASN A 36 5.75 -2.17 -4.18
C ASN A 36 6.20 -3.55 -4.71
N THR A 37 5.67 -3.90 -5.89
CA THR A 37 5.92 -5.16 -6.61
C THR A 37 7.26 -5.22 -7.34
N GLY A 38 8.05 -4.14 -7.31
CA GLY A 38 9.39 -4.09 -7.90
C GLY A 38 9.38 -4.25 -9.41
N HIS A 39 10.05 -5.29 -9.90
CA HIS A 39 10.14 -5.62 -11.32
C HIS A 39 8.91 -6.37 -11.85
N ILE A 40 7.98 -6.79 -10.99
CA ILE A 40 6.81 -7.58 -11.38
C ILE A 40 5.70 -6.66 -11.88
N GLN A 41 5.27 -6.93 -13.11
CA GLN A 41 4.29 -6.14 -13.85
C GLN A 41 2.97 -6.91 -14.01
N THR A 42 1.89 -6.19 -14.30
CA THR A 42 0.55 -6.76 -14.49
C THR A 42 0.47 -7.82 -15.58
N LEU A 43 1.31 -7.73 -16.60
CA LEU A 43 1.33 -8.64 -17.76
C LEU A 43 2.38 -9.76 -17.63
N ASP A 44 2.97 -9.95 -16.45
CA ASP A 44 3.86 -11.07 -16.19
C ASP A 44 3.05 -12.34 -15.90
N TYR A 45 2.77 -13.11 -16.96
CA TYR A 45 1.97 -14.33 -16.87
C TYR A 45 2.75 -15.56 -16.38
N ASN A 46 4.08 -15.48 -16.30
CA ASN A 46 4.93 -16.61 -15.96
C ASN A 46 5.82 -16.30 -14.76
N LEU A 47 5.17 -15.96 -13.64
CA LEU A 47 5.85 -15.69 -12.38
C LEU A 47 6.55 -16.93 -11.84
N GLU A 48 7.87 -16.83 -11.69
CA GLU A 48 8.66 -17.84 -11.01
C GLU A 48 8.29 -17.90 -9.52
N THR A 49 8.65 -19.00 -8.87
CA THR A 49 8.41 -19.16 -7.42
C THR A 49 9.08 -18.03 -6.62
N ALA A 50 10.29 -17.64 -7.01
CA ALA A 50 11.04 -16.56 -6.37
C ALA A 50 10.33 -15.20 -6.49
N ASP A 51 9.69 -14.90 -7.62
CA ASP A 51 8.94 -13.66 -7.82
C ASP A 51 7.71 -13.60 -6.91
N LYS A 52 7.00 -14.72 -6.76
CA LYS A 52 5.86 -14.84 -5.86
C LYS A 52 6.30 -14.62 -4.41
N GLU A 53 7.35 -15.30 -3.98
CA GLU A 53 7.92 -15.15 -2.64
C GLU A 53 8.36 -13.71 -2.38
N PHE A 54 8.98 -13.06 -3.37
CA PHE A 54 9.38 -11.66 -3.29
C PHE A 54 8.18 -10.74 -3.03
N VAL A 55 7.11 -10.83 -3.81
CA VAL A 55 5.92 -9.96 -3.62
C VAL A 55 5.24 -10.23 -2.29
N ILE A 56 5.14 -11.50 -1.88
CA ILE A 56 4.59 -11.88 -0.58
C ILE A 56 5.40 -11.23 0.56
N GLN A 57 6.73 -11.31 0.50
CA GLN A 57 7.60 -10.68 1.50
C GLN A 57 7.47 -9.14 1.49
N ARG A 58 7.31 -8.52 0.32
CA ARG A 58 7.05 -7.08 0.21
C ARG A 58 5.73 -6.69 0.87
N GLY A 59 4.66 -7.43 0.59
CA GLY A 59 3.35 -7.21 1.22
C GLY A 59 3.39 -7.40 2.74
N TYR A 60 4.02 -8.48 3.21
CA TYR A 60 4.21 -8.75 4.64
C TYR A 60 4.94 -7.59 5.34
N ASN A 61 6.07 -7.15 4.79
CA ASN A 61 6.88 -6.08 5.40
C ASN A 61 6.15 -4.73 5.38
N ALA A 62 5.48 -4.38 4.28
CA ALA A 62 4.69 -3.16 4.18
C ALA A 62 3.56 -3.15 5.21
N THR A 63 2.83 -4.27 5.34
CA THR A 63 1.71 -4.41 6.29
C THR A 63 2.20 -4.38 7.74
N LYS A 64 3.32 -5.07 8.04
CA LYS A 64 3.93 -5.05 9.37
C LYS A 64 4.32 -3.64 9.77
N ALA A 65 4.97 -2.88 8.89
CA ALA A 65 5.33 -1.50 9.15
C ALA A 65 4.07 -0.63 9.35
N PHE A 66 3.08 -0.74 8.45
CA PHE A 66 1.81 -0.03 8.58
C PHE A 66 1.17 -0.27 9.94
N LEU A 67 1.03 -1.53 10.38
CA LEU A 67 0.42 -1.87 11.66
C LEU A 67 1.22 -1.31 12.86
N GLN A 68 2.55 -1.31 12.79
CA GLN A 68 3.38 -0.70 13.83
C GLN A 68 3.09 0.80 13.98
N TYR A 69 2.99 1.54 12.87
CA TYR A 69 2.64 2.97 12.89
C TYR A 69 1.18 3.20 13.28
N TYR A 70 0.25 2.42 12.72
CA TYR A 70 -1.18 2.54 12.97
C TYR A 70 -1.50 2.33 14.45
N VAL A 71 -0.90 1.33 15.09
CA VAL A 71 -1.08 1.08 16.54
C VAL A 71 -0.56 2.26 17.36
N VAL A 72 0.60 2.82 17.03
CA VAL A 72 1.16 3.99 17.76
C VAL A 72 0.24 5.20 17.66
N GLN A 73 -0.29 5.48 16.47
CA GLN A 73 -1.18 6.63 16.26
C GLN A 73 -2.56 6.44 16.94
N ASN A 74 -3.11 5.21 16.91
CA ASN A 74 -4.42 4.90 17.46
C ASN A 74 -4.44 4.49 18.95
N THR A 75 -3.28 4.32 19.58
CA THR A 75 -3.19 4.12 21.05
C THR A 75 -3.11 5.45 21.80
N GLN A 76 -2.58 6.51 21.19
CA GLN A 76 -2.52 7.85 21.80
C GLN A 76 -3.90 8.50 21.98
N THR A 77 -4.89 8.11 21.18
CA THR A 77 -6.28 8.59 21.26
C THR A 77 -7.10 7.94 22.39
N LYS A 78 -6.59 6.88 23.04
CA LYS A 78 -7.26 6.19 24.16
C LYS A 78 -6.83 6.67 25.55
N LYS A 79 -6.20 7.84 25.68
CA LYS A 79 -6.04 8.45 27.02
C LYS A 79 -7.41 8.94 27.50
N LYS A 80 -8.08 8.13 28.32
CA LYS A 80 -9.26 8.55 29.09
C LYS A 80 -8.94 9.90 29.76
N PRO A 81 -9.83 10.91 29.68
CA PRO A 81 -9.62 12.12 30.46
C PRO A 81 -9.50 11.72 31.93
N ARG A 82 -8.44 12.21 32.59
CA ARG A 82 -8.33 12.10 34.06
C ARG A 82 -9.56 12.79 34.64
N GLN A 83 -10.45 12.01 35.23
CA GLN A 83 -11.53 12.49 36.08
C GLN A 83 -10.94 13.16 37.33
#